data_AF-A0A355GBX8-F1
#
_entry.id   AF-A0A355GBX8-F1
#
_cell.length_a   1.000
_cell.length_b   1.000
_cell.length_c   1.000
_cell.angle_alpha   90.00
_cell.angle_beta   90.00
_cell.angle_gamma   90.00
#
_symmetry.space_group_name_H-M   'P 1'
#
loop_
_entity.id
_entity.type
_entity.pdbx_description
1 polymer ?
#
loop_
_entity_poly.entity_id
_entity_poly.type
_entity_poly.pdbx_seq_one_letter_code
_entity_poly.pdbx_strand_id
1 'polypeptide(L)'
;TLQRGFRNRRAAMLKALPSSISRVRLQTDGQLKTGRDIVIASLLGAEEFGFSTGPLITMGCIMMRKCHLNTCPVGIATQNPELRKKF
;
A
#
# COMPACT_ATOMS: atom_id res chain seq x y z
N THR A 1 0.63 -17.17 -0.92
CA THR A 1 -0.70 -17.13 -1.56
C THR A 1 -1.39 -15.76 -1.51
N LEU A 2 -0.65 -14.68 -1.22
CA LEU A 2 -1.07 -13.27 -1.50
C LEU A 2 -0.20 -12.60 -2.57
N GLN A 3 1.06 -13.05 -2.76
CA GLN A 3 1.94 -12.59 -3.84
C GLN A 3 1.71 -13.27 -5.20
N ARG A 4 1.05 -14.44 -5.23
CA ARG A 4 0.71 -15.11 -6.50
C ARG A 4 -0.39 -14.37 -7.29
N GLY A 5 -1.20 -13.53 -6.64
CA GLY A 5 -2.19 -12.66 -7.30
C GLY A 5 -1.57 -11.46 -8.04
N PHE A 6 -0.32 -11.08 -7.72
CA PHE A 6 0.39 -10.00 -8.41
C PHE A 6 1.09 -10.45 -9.69
N ARG A 7 1.37 -11.75 -9.84
CA ARG A 7 2.16 -12.26 -10.98
C ARG A 7 1.40 -12.24 -12.31
N ASN A 8 0.06 -12.20 -12.29
CA ASN A 8 -0.78 -12.00 -13.48
C ASN A 8 -0.97 -10.51 -13.87
N ARG A 9 -0.40 -9.54 -13.12
CA ARG A 9 -0.43 -8.12 -13.50
C ARG A 9 0.84 -7.64 -14.22
N ARG A 10 1.56 -8.55 -14.91
CA ARG A 10 2.68 -8.17 -15.79
C ARG A 10 2.25 -7.34 -17.03
N ALA A 11 0.96 -7.10 -17.23
CA ALA A 11 0.44 -6.26 -18.32
C ALA A 11 0.41 -4.74 -18.01
N ALA A 12 0.77 -4.30 -16.79
CA ALA A 12 0.63 -2.90 -16.38
C ALA A 12 1.87 -2.01 -16.58
N MET A 13 2.96 -2.54 -17.17
CA MET A 13 4.18 -1.78 -17.45
C MET A 13 4.42 -1.67 -18.97
N LEU A 14 3.44 -1.15 -19.70
CA LEU A 14 3.59 -0.78 -21.12
C LEU A 14 2.52 0.25 -21.52
N LYS A 15 2.42 1.38 -20.81
CA LYS A 15 1.58 2.54 -21.18
C LYS A 15 2.45 3.64 -21.81
N ALA A 16 2.90 3.40 -23.04
CA ALA A 16 3.38 4.44 -23.96
C ALA A 16 2.60 4.42 -25.28
N LEU A 17 1.34 3.94 -25.28
CA LEU A 17 0.46 3.95 -26.46
C LEU A 17 -0.97 4.41 -26.10
N PRO A 18 -1.57 5.32 -26.90
CA PRO A 18 -2.81 6.04 -26.57
C PRO A 18 -4.11 5.23 -26.68
N SER A 19 -4.09 3.94 -27.01
CA SER A 19 -5.28 3.13 -27.30
C SER A 19 -5.71 2.13 -26.22
N SER A 20 -5.01 2.07 -25.08
CA SER A 20 -5.21 1.06 -24.02
C SER A 20 -5.88 1.59 -22.74
N ILE A 21 -6.26 2.87 -22.68
CA ILE A 21 -6.79 3.51 -21.46
C ILE A 21 -8.08 2.83 -20.98
N SER A 22 -8.93 2.34 -21.89
CA SER A 22 -10.18 1.64 -21.53
C SER A 22 -10.00 0.21 -21.00
N ARG A 23 -8.79 -0.35 -21.07
CA ARG A 23 -8.50 -1.75 -20.70
C ARG A 23 -7.67 -1.89 -19.42
N VAL A 24 -7.18 -0.80 -18.84
CA VAL A 24 -6.24 -0.84 -17.71
C VAL A 24 -6.75 0.05 -16.59
N ARG A 25 -6.96 -0.56 -15.42
CA ARG A 25 -7.29 0.16 -14.19
C ARG A 25 -6.08 0.91 -13.65
N LEU A 26 -6.23 2.18 -13.31
CA LEU A 26 -5.17 2.98 -12.71
C LEU A 26 -5.27 2.94 -11.18
N GLN A 27 -4.31 2.28 -10.53
CA GLN A 27 -4.19 2.26 -9.08
C GLN A 27 -3.20 3.32 -8.60
N THR A 28 -3.56 4.03 -7.53
CA THR A 28 -2.70 5.00 -6.85
C THR A 28 -2.59 4.68 -5.36
N ASP A 29 -1.41 4.93 -4.80
CA ASP A 29 -1.13 4.85 -3.37
C ASP A 29 -0.17 5.98 -2.96
N GLY A 30 0.05 6.10 -1.65
CA GLY A 30 1.00 7.06 -1.09
C GLY A 30 0.33 8.23 -0.38
N GLN A 31 0.54 8.31 0.95
CA GLN A 31 0.07 9.41 1.82
C GLN A 31 -1.44 9.76 1.73
N LEU A 32 -2.27 8.88 1.16
CA LEU A 32 -3.73 9.02 1.22
C LEU A 32 -4.21 8.89 2.67
N LYS A 33 -4.60 10.01 3.28
CA LYS A 33 -5.02 10.07 4.70
C LYS A 33 -6.46 10.49 4.85
N THR A 34 -6.96 11.27 3.91
CA THR A 34 -8.27 11.93 3.99
C THR A 34 -9.09 11.65 2.74
N GLY A 35 -10.41 11.84 2.84
CA GLY A 35 -11.30 11.75 1.67
C GLY A 35 -10.92 12.75 0.56
N ARG A 36 -10.35 13.90 0.92
CA ARG A 36 -9.86 14.89 -0.05
C ARG A 36 -8.76 14.33 -0.94
N ASP A 37 -7.83 13.57 -0.37
CA ASP A 37 -6.72 12.97 -1.13
C ASP A 37 -7.24 11.97 -2.17
N ILE A 38 -8.27 11.21 -1.80
CA ILE A 38 -8.96 10.27 -2.69
C ILE A 38 -9.63 11.02 -3.83
N VAL A 39 -10.40 12.08 -3.53
CA VAL A 39 -11.10 12.88 -4.55
C VAL A 39 -10.11 13.51 -5.53
N ILE A 40 -9.00 14.08 -5.04
CA ILE A 40 -7.96 14.64 -5.91
C ILE A 40 -7.36 13.55 -6.81
N ALA A 41 -7.06 12.39 -6.25
CA ALA A 41 -6.50 11.29 -7.01
C ALA A 41 -7.50 10.72 -8.05
N SER A 42 -8.80 10.68 -7.74
CA SER A 42 -9.86 10.36 -8.71
C SER A 42 -9.89 11.36 -9.87
N LEU A 43 -9.80 12.66 -9.57
CA LEU A 43 -9.78 13.72 -10.60
C LEU A 43 -8.56 13.63 -11.52
N LEU A 44 -7.43 13.09 -11.01
CA LEU A 44 -6.23 12.82 -11.79
C LEU A 44 -6.29 11.50 -12.58
N GLY A 45 -7.41 10.77 -12.51
CA GLY A 45 -7.67 9.56 -13.30
C GLY A 45 -7.42 8.24 -12.57
N ALA A 46 -7.26 8.24 -11.24
CA ALA A 46 -7.16 7.01 -10.47
C ALA A 46 -8.53 6.35 -10.26
N GLU A 47 -8.56 5.02 -10.39
CA GLU A 47 -9.76 4.18 -10.22
C GLU A 47 -9.65 3.24 -9.02
N GLU A 48 -8.42 2.95 -8.54
CA GLU A 48 -8.17 2.12 -7.37
C GLU A 48 -7.24 2.86 -6.39
N PHE A 49 -7.48 2.71 -5.08
CA PHE A 49 -6.74 3.41 -4.01
C PHE A 49 -6.09 2.42 -3.04
N GLY A 50 -4.77 2.49 -2.90
CA GLY A 50 -3.99 1.70 -1.95
C GLY A 50 -3.71 2.47 -0.67
N PHE A 51 -4.05 1.87 0.47
CA PHE A 51 -3.70 2.39 1.80
C PHE A 51 -2.64 1.51 2.46
N SER A 52 -1.52 2.12 2.87
CA SER A 52 -0.41 1.40 3.51
C SER A 52 -0.20 1.88 4.95
N THR A 53 0.31 3.11 5.13
CA THR A 53 0.64 3.64 6.46
C THR A 53 -0.59 3.86 7.35
N GLY A 54 -1.72 4.30 6.77
CA GLY A 54 -2.96 4.54 7.53
C GLY A 54 -3.43 3.30 8.31
N PRO A 55 -3.69 2.17 7.62
CA PRO A 55 -4.04 0.91 8.27
C PRO A 55 -3.01 0.44 9.31
N LEU A 56 -1.71 0.61 9.05
CA LEU A 56 -0.66 0.25 10.00
C LEU A 56 -0.75 1.08 11.30
N ILE A 57 -1.06 2.38 11.20
CA ILE A 57 -1.26 3.26 12.36
C ILE A 57 -2.49 2.81 13.15
N THR A 58 -3.60 2.49 12.47
CA THR A 58 -4.81 1.98 13.14
C THR A 58 -4.55 0.68 13.91
N MET A 59 -3.67 -0.19 13.39
CA MET A 59 -3.25 -1.41 14.08
C MET A 59 -2.22 -1.19 15.20
N GLY A 60 -1.77 0.06 15.45
CA GLY A 60 -0.86 0.38 16.56
C GLY A 60 0.53 0.86 16.16
N CYS A 61 0.80 1.14 14.88
CA CYS A 61 2.10 1.69 14.47
C CYS A 61 2.32 3.09 15.06
N ILE A 62 3.34 3.21 15.90
CA ILE A 62 3.76 4.46 16.54
C ILE A 62 4.77 5.28 15.72
N MET A 63 4.98 4.95 14.44
CA MET A 63 5.89 5.66 13.53
C MET A 63 7.34 5.82 14.06
N MET A 64 7.89 4.78 14.72
CA MET A 64 9.28 4.78 15.23
C MET A 64 10.36 4.77 14.13
N ARG A 65 9.99 4.39 12.90
CA ARG A 65 10.87 4.35 11.71
C ARG A 65 12.13 3.47 11.83
N LYS A 66 12.10 2.41 12.63
CA LYS A 66 13.17 1.39 12.69
C LYS A 66 12.72 0.00 12.21
N CYS A 67 11.78 -0.05 11.27
CA CYS A 67 11.20 -1.31 10.79
C CYS A 67 12.26 -2.28 10.22
N HIS A 68 13.35 -1.76 9.65
CA HIS A 68 14.46 -2.54 9.09
C HIS A 68 15.35 -3.22 10.16
N LEU A 69 15.21 -2.87 11.45
CA LEU A 69 16.02 -3.41 12.53
C LEU A 69 15.37 -4.61 13.25
N ASN A 70 14.21 -5.08 12.81
CA ASN A 70 13.47 -6.19 13.44
C ASN A 70 13.06 -5.94 14.91
N THR A 71 13.08 -4.69 15.38
CA THR A 71 12.84 -4.29 16.79
C THR A 71 11.55 -3.49 16.97
N CYS A 72 10.51 -3.79 16.20
CA CYS A 72 9.22 -3.12 16.35
C CYS A 72 8.63 -3.36 17.76
N PRO A 73 8.42 -2.31 18.57
CA PRO A 73 7.99 -2.48 19.97
C PRO A 73 6.53 -2.95 20.10
N VAL A 74 5.72 -2.74 19.06
CA VAL A 74 4.29 -3.07 18.97
C VAL A 74 4.04 -4.32 18.13
N GLY A 75 5.08 -5.09 17.79
CA GLY A 75 4.91 -6.39 17.11
C GLY A 75 4.52 -6.36 15.63
N ILE A 76 4.29 -5.19 15.02
CA ILE A 76 3.85 -5.06 13.61
C ILE A 76 4.93 -5.51 12.60
N ALA A 77 6.12 -4.90 12.69
CA ALA A 77 7.21 -5.09 11.72
C ALA A 77 8.40 -5.82 12.37
N THR A 78 8.17 -7.04 12.85
CA THR A 78 9.18 -7.90 13.46
C THR A 78 8.89 -9.38 13.23
N GLN A 79 9.93 -10.17 13.05
CA GLN A 79 9.90 -11.63 13.03
C GLN A 79 10.26 -12.24 14.39
N ASN A 80 10.68 -11.43 15.38
CA ASN A 80 11.00 -11.91 16.72
C ASN A 80 9.70 -12.40 17.41
N PRO A 81 9.64 -13.68 17.86
CA PRO A 81 8.44 -14.24 18.46
C PRO A 81 8.01 -13.53 19.75
N GLU A 82 8.93 -13.01 20.56
CA GLU A 82 8.60 -12.27 21.78
C GLU A 82 7.96 -10.92 21.48
N LEU A 83 8.47 -10.22 20.45
CA LEU A 83 7.93 -8.93 20.05
C LEU A 83 6.59 -9.10 19.30
N ARG A 84 6.41 -10.18 18.54
CA ARG A 84 5.14 -10.51 17.87
C ARG A 84 4.00 -10.80 18.83
N LYS A 85 4.28 -11.24 20.07
CA LYS A 85 3.25 -11.39 21.13
C LYS A 85 2.66 -10.05 21.59
N LYS A 86 3.30 -8.93 21.24
CA LYS A 86 2.82 -7.57 21.57
C LYS A 86 1.89 -6.99 20.51
N PHE A 87 1.70 -7.69 19.39
CA PHE A 87 0.72 -7.36 18.38
C PHE A 87 -0.66 -7.87 18.80
#